data_AF-V5GP29-F1
#
_entry.id   AF-V5GP29-F1
#
_cell.length_a   1.000
_cell.length_b   1.000
_cell.length_c   1.000
_cell.angle_alpha   90.00
_cell.angle_beta   90.00
_cell.angle_gamma   90.00
#
_symmetry.space_group_name_H-M   'P 1'
#
loop_
_entity.id
_entity.type
_entity.pdbx_description
1 polymer ?
#
loop_
_entity_poly.entity_id
_entity_poly.type
_entity_poly.pdbx_seq_one_letter_code
_entity_poly.pdbx_strand_id
1 'polypeptide(L)'
;MMNEVERKIVKGKQRLALSGKNELPAISPAQTQKNQEQINILNERINDLEAEAEKAGTDGNVEQAQGLMKLCDQLKEERDSLRKQIENGHWNATAELAAAQEKQMEVCEVCGAFLIVGDAQQRIDDHLMGKQHMGFARLKAAVDEVSALVKAAKDERQYGRSSSSTDDSRRDKERDRERERRRERDREREREKEREREREKDKEKER
;
A
#
# COMPACT_ATOMS: atom_id res chain seq x y z
N MET A 1 -6.00 11.69 23.18
CA MET A 1 -6.08 12.83 22.24
C MET A 1 -5.25 12.60 20.98
N MET A 2 -3.93 12.34 21.05
CA MET A 2 -3.12 12.08 19.82
C MET A 2 -3.59 10.84 19.03
N ASN A 3 -3.84 9.72 19.69
CA ASN A 3 -4.35 8.49 19.05
C ASN A 3 -5.74 8.65 18.40
N GLU A 4 -6.47 9.71 18.72
CA GLU A 4 -7.77 10.02 18.11
C GLU A 4 -7.58 10.78 16.80
N VAL A 5 -6.64 11.74 16.78
CA VAL A 5 -6.23 12.46 15.56
C VAL A 5 -5.60 11.51 14.56
N GLU A 6 -4.74 10.59 14.99
CA GLU A 6 -4.17 9.56 14.11
C GLU A 6 -5.25 8.66 13.51
N ARG A 7 -6.21 8.22 14.32
CA ARG A 7 -7.36 7.46 13.81
C ARG A 7 -8.19 8.27 12.82
N LYS A 8 -8.35 9.58 13.06
CA LYS A 8 -9.04 10.49 12.15
C LYS A 8 -8.27 10.65 10.83
N ILE A 9 -6.95 10.76 10.87
CA ILE A 9 -6.09 10.83 9.68
C ILE A 9 -6.22 9.54 8.86
N VAL A 10 -6.14 8.37 9.49
CA VAL A 10 -6.27 7.08 8.80
C VAL A 10 -7.65 6.94 8.15
N LYS A 11 -8.73 7.26 8.88
CA LYS A 11 -10.10 7.25 8.32
C LYS A 11 -10.26 8.26 7.18
N GLY A 12 -9.65 9.44 7.30
CA GLY A 12 -9.65 10.47 6.26
C GLY A 12 -8.93 10.00 4.99
N LYS A 13 -7.73 9.44 5.14
CA LYS A 13 -6.96 8.83 4.03
C LYS A 13 -7.73 7.68 3.38
N GLN A 14 -8.38 6.82 4.18
CA GLN A 14 -9.23 5.74 3.67
C GLN A 14 -10.45 6.27 2.92
N ARG A 15 -11.11 7.32 3.42
CA ARG A 15 -12.24 7.96 2.75
C ARG A 15 -11.81 8.57 1.41
N LEU A 16 -10.67 9.26 1.36
CA LEU A 16 -10.13 9.79 0.10
C LEU A 16 -9.76 8.68 -0.89
N ALA A 17 -9.14 7.60 -0.41
CA ALA A 17 -8.79 6.46 -1.27
C ALA A 17 -10.02 5.74 -1.85
N LEU A 18 -11.14 5.73 -1.13
CA LEU A 18 -12.41 5.19 -1.64
C LEU A 18 -13.09 6.17 -2.59
N SER A 19 -13.09 7.47 -2.27
CA SER A 19 -13.68 8.50 -3.14
C SER A 19 -12.90 8.69 -4.44
N GLY A 20 -11.57 8.62 -4.43
CA GLY A 20 -10.73 8.68 -5.63
C GLY A 20 -10.77 7.40 -6.48
N LYS A 21 -11.35 6.30 -5.95
CA LYS A 21 -11.66 5.08 -6.73
C LYS A 21 -13.11 5.02 -7.20
N ASN A 22 -13.95 5.94 -6.72
CA ASN A 22 -15.35 6.02 -7.11
C ASN A 22 -15.54 6.89 -8.37
N GLU A 23 -14.49 7.01 -9.18
CA GLU A 23 -14.57 7.44 -10.56
C GLU A 23 -15.58 6.50 -11.25
N LEU A 24 -16.73 7.11 -11.50
CA LEU A 24 -17.90 6.58 -12.19
C LEU A 24 -17.49 6.09 -13.59
N PRO A 25 -18.36 5.32 -14.29
CA PRO A 25 -17.96 4.49 -15.40
C PRO A 25 -17.47 5.34 -16.56
N ALA A 26 -16.15 5.59 -16.60
CA ALA A 26 -15.46 5.85 -17.84
C ALA A 26 -15.88 4.72 -18.78
N ILE A 27 -16.53 5.09 -19.88
CA ILE A 27 -16.84 4.18 -20.98
C ILE A 27 -15.57 3.36 -21.18
N SER A 28 -15.65 2.06 -20.86
CA SER A 28 -14.43 1.28 -20.72
C SER A 28 -13.65 1.39 -22.04
N PRO A 29 -12.31 1.38 -22.03
CA PRO A 29 -11.54 1.43 -23.28
C PRO A 29 -11.99 0.33 -24.27
N ALA A 30 -12.53 -0.79 -23.78
CA ALA A 30 -13.11 -1.84 -24.59
C ALA A 30 -14.44 -1.44 -25.27
N GLN A 31 -15.25 -0.60 -24.63
CA GLN A 31 -16.51 -0.10 -25.18
C GLN A 31 -16.25 0.96 -26.26
N THR A 32 -15.27 1.84 -26.04
CA THR A 32 -14.80 2.80 -27.06
C THR A 32 -14.24 2.07 -28.28
N GLN A 33 -13.44 1.02 -28.09
CA GLN A 33 -12.96 0.17 -29.20
C GLN A 33 -14.10 -0.49 -29.98
N LYS A 34 -15.09 -1.08 -29.30
CA LYS A 34 -16.25 -1.69 -29.96
C LYS A 34 -17.05 -0.68 -30.78
N ASN A 35 -17.28 0.52 -30.24
CA ASN A 35 -17.97 1.58 -30.96
C ASN A 35 -17.15 2.05 -32.18
N GLN A 36 -15.81 2.11 -32.06
CA GLN A 36 -14.91 2.44 -33.17
C GLN A 36 -14.97 1.38 -34.29
N GLU A 37 -15.00 0.10 -33.92
CA GLU A 37 -15.11 -1.02 -34.86
C GLU A 37 -16.46 -1.04 -35.56
N GLN A 38 -17.56 -0.76 -34.84
CA GLN A 38 -18.89 -0.58 -35.43
C GLN A 38 -18.93 0.58 -36.42
N ILE A 39 -18.27 1.70 -36.12
CA ILE A 39 -18.16 2.83 -37.07
C ILE A 39 -17.44 2.39 -38.35
N ASN A 40 -16.39 1.57 -38.26
CA ASN A 40 -15.67 1.08 -39.43
C ASN A 40 -16.56 0.17 -40.31
N ILE A 41 -17.28 -0.76 -39.69
CA ILE A 41 -18.23 -1.65 -40.40
C ILE A 41 -19.34 -0.83 -41.08
N LEU A 42 -19.87 0.19 -40.39
CA LEU A 42 -20.87 1.08 -40.97
C LEU A 42 -20.31 1.88 -42.16
N ASN A 43 -19.06 2.34 -42.10
CA ASN A 43 -18.43 3.05 -43.23
C ASN A 43 -18.25 2.14 -44.46
N GLU A 44 -17.82 0.89 -44.27
CA GLU A 44 -17.72 -0.08 -45.36
C GLU A 44 -19.08 -0.30 -46.02
N ARG A 45 -20.12 -0.50 -45.20
CA ARG A 45 -21.48 -0.73 -45.71
C ARG A 45 -22.11 0.49 -46.38
N ILE A 46 -21.79 1.70 -45.90
CA ILE A 46 -22.17 2.96 -46.55
C ILE A 46 -21.50 3.05 -47.93
N ASN A 47 -20.20 2.76 -48.04
CA ASN A 47 -19.48 2.82 -49.32
C ASN A 47 -20.03 1.79 -50.33
N ASP A 48 -20.38 0.59 -49.87
CA ASP A 48 -20.98 -0.44 -50.73
C ASP A 48 -22.35 0.00 -51.26
N LEU A 49 -23.21 0.53 -50.38
CA LEU A 49 -24.54 1.03 -50.76
C LEU A 49 -24.46 2.26 -51.67
N GLU A 50 -23.48 3.15 -51.47
CA GLU A 50 -23.23 4.27 -52.38
C GLU A 50 -22.82 3.78 -53.78
N ALA A 51 -21.91 2.80 -53.86
CA ALA A 51 -21.51 2.22 -55.14
C ALA A 51 -22.67 1.51 -55.86
N GLU A 52 -23.56 0.84 -55.14
CA GLU A 52 -24.79 0.26 -55.70
C GLU A 52 -25.79 1.33 -56.15
N ALA A 53 -25.97 2.40 -55.37
CA ALA A 53 -26.82 3.52 -55.72
C ALA A 53 -26.32 4.26 -56.97
N GLU A 54 -25.00 4.45 -57.10
CA GLU A 54 -24.38 5.04 -58.29
C GLU A 54 -24.63 4.20 -59.54
N LYS A 55 -24.43 2.88 -59.48
CA LYS A 55 -24.71 1.96 -60.61
C LYS A 55 -26.19 1.97 -61.01
N ALA A 56 -27.10 1.87 -60.04
CA ALA A 56 -28.54 1.95 -60.30
C ALA A 56 -28.93 3.31 -60.91
N GLY A 57 -28.24 4.38 -60.52
CA GLY A 57 -28.39 5.71 -61.10
C GLY A 57 -27.91 5.79 -62.56
N THR A 58 -26.75 5.21 -62.88
CA THR A 58 -26.23 5.18 -64.26
C THR A 58 -27.08 4.31 -65.19
N ASP A 59 -27.69 3.25 -64.65
CA ASP A 59 -28.59 2.36 -65.40
C ASP A 59 -29.99 2.96 -65.61
N GLY A 60 -30.27 4.15 -65.04
CA GLY A 60 -31.54 4.86 -65.18
C GLY A 60 -32.65 4.38 -64.24
N ASN A 61 -32.35 3.48 -63.29
CA ASN A 61 -33.29 2.98 -62.29
C ASN A 61 -33.40 3.94 -61.09
N VAL A 62 -34.01 5.10 -61.33
CA VAL A 62 -34.12 6.21 -60.36
C VAL A 62 -34.82 5.79 -59.06
N GLU A 63 -35.85 4.94 -59.14
CA GLU A 63 -36.63 4.50 -57.97
C GLU A 63 -35.81 3.61 -57.01
N GLN A 64 -34.97 2.73 -57.56
CA GLN A 64 -34.07 1.88 -56.78
C GLN A 64 -32.92 2.69 -56.17
N ALA A 65 -32.32 3.61 -56.94
CA ALA A 65 -31.26 4.49 -56.45
C ALA A 65 -31.75 5.38 -55.29
N GLN A 66 -32.98 5.90 -55.36
CA GLN A 66 -33.59 6.65 -54.26
C GLN A 66 -33.84 5.80 -53.01
N GLY A 67 -34.21 4.53 -53.17
CA GLY A 67 -34.36 3.58 -52.06
C GLY A 67 -33.04 3.29 -51.35
N LEU A 68 -31.97 3.03 -52.11
CA LEU A 68 -30.63 2.77 -51.58
C LEU A 68 -30.04 4.00 -50.89
N MET A 69 -30.24 5.20 -51.43
CA MET A 69 -29.79 6.44 -50.78
C MET A 69 -30.48 6.70 -49.44
N LYS A 70 -31.78 6.42 -49.30
CA LYS A 70 -32.46 6.53 -48.00
C LYS A 70 -31.87 5.60 -46.95
N LEU A 71 -31.51 4.38 -47.34
CA LEU A 71 -30.82 3.40 -46.48
C LEU A 71 -29.41 3.88 -46.10
N CYS A 72 -28.70 4.46 -47.06
CA CYS A 72 -27.39 5.07 -46.82
C CYS A 72 -27.47 6.23 -45.82
N ASP A 73 -28.48 7.09 -45.94
CA ASP A 73 -28.70 8.21 -45.02
C ASP A 73 -29.00 7.73 -43.58
N GLN A 74 -29.79 6.66 -43.43
CA GLN A 74 -30.04 6.04 -42.11
C GLN A 74 -28.76 5.50 -41.47
N LEU A 75 -27.92 4.81 -42.23
CA LEU A 75 -26.65 4.28 -41.72
C LEU A 75 -25.66 5.41 -41.40
N LYS A 76 -25.69 6.52 -42.15
CA LYS A 76 -24.91 7.73 -41.84
C LYS A 76 -25.35 8.35 -40.51
N GLU A 77 -26.66 8.45 -40.25
CA GLU A 77 -27.19 8.93 -38.98
C GLU A 77 -26.78 8.02 -37.80
N GLU A 78 -26.85 6.71 -37.96
CA GLU A 78 -26.37 5.76 -36.94
C GLU A 78 -24.87 5.93 -36.66
N ARG A 79 -24.05 6.03 -37.72
CA ARG A 79 -22.60 6.26 -37.59
C ARG A 79 -22.31 7.59 -36.88
N ASP A 80 -23.03 8.65 -37.21
CA ASP A 80 -22.84 9.96 -36.58
C ASP A 80 -23.32 9.96 -35.12
N SER A 81 -24.36 9.18 -34.79
CA SER A 81 -24.78 8.98 -33.40
C SER A 81 -23.69 8.29 -32.57
N LEU A 82 -23.05 7.24 -33.11
CA LEU A 82 -21.96 6.52 -32.45
C LEU A 82 -20.71 7.39 -32.31
N ARG A 83 -20.37 8.19 -33.34
CA ARG A 83 -19.27 9.17 -33.26
C ARG A 83 -19.52 10.19 -32.17
N LYS A 84 -20.72 10.78 -32.09
CA LYS A 84 -21.08 11.72 -31.02
C LYS A 84 -21.02 11.08 -29.63
N GLN A 85 -21.38 9.81 -29.50
CA GLN A 85 -21.24 9.09 -28.22
C GLN A 85 -19.78 8.93 -27.80
N ILE A 86 -18.88 8.62 -28.73
CA ILE A 86 -17.43 8.54 -28.45
C ILE A 86 -16.88 9.92 -28.08
N GLU A 87 -17.23 10.94 -28.85
CA GLU A 87 -16.72 12.31 -28.69
C GLU A 87 -17.21 12.95 -27.38
N ASN A 88 -18.49 12.78 -27.05
CA ASN A 88 -19.03 13.18 -25.75
C ASN A 88 -18.39 12.40 -24.61
N GLY A 89 -18.15 11.09 -24.79
CA GLY A 89 -17.44 10.27 -23.81
C GLY A 89 -16.00 10.76 -23.56
N HIS A 90 -15.29 11.13 -24.63
CA HIS A 90 -13.90 11.60 -24.56
C HIS A 90 -13.79 13.02 -23.98
N TRP A 91 -14.71 13.93 -24.36
CA TRP A 91 -14.77 15.27 -23.79
C TRP A 91 -15.12 15.24 -22.31
N ASN A 92 -16.12 14.44 -21.93
CA ASN A 92 -16.47 14.23 -20.52
C ASN A 92 -15.28 13.64 -19.75
N ALA A 93 -14.62 12.61 -20.28
CA ALA A 93 -13.44 12.03 -19.64
C ALA A 93 -12.28 13.04 -19.50
N THR A 94 -12.03 13.88 -20.51
CA THR A 94 -10.93 14.86 -20.47
C THR A 94 -11.24 16.04 -19.55
N ALA A 95 -12.46 16.57 -19.61
CA ALA A 95 -12.92 17.64 -18.74
C ALA A 95 -13.00 17.18 -17.27
N GLU A 96 -13.39 15.93 -17.04
CA GLU A 96 -13.44 15.31 -15.72
C GLU A 96 -12.04 15.00 -15.19
N LEU A 97 -11.10 14.55 -16.04
CA LEU A 97 -9.69 14.38 -15.66
C LEU A 97 -9.04 15.72 -15.28
N ALA A 98 -9.35 16.79 -16.01
CA ALA A 98 -8.90 18.14 -15.69
C ALA A 98 -9.53 18.65 -14.37
N ALA A 99 -10.83 18.43 -14.17
CA ALA A 99 -11.53 18.80 -12.95
C ALA A 99 -11.10 17.97 -11.72
N ALA A 100 -10.73 16.70 -11.92
CA ALA A 100 -10.20 15.81 -10.90
C ALA A 100 -8.79 16.22 -10.47
N GLN A 101 -7.95 16.67 -11.42
CA GLN A 101 -6.65 17.28 -11.09
C GLN A 101 -6.80 18.59 -10.31
N GLU A 102 -7.79 19.44 -10.64
CA GLU A 102 -7.99 20.72 -9.95
C GLU A 102 -8.45 20.59 -8.48
N LYS A 103 -8.97 19.43 -8.06
CA LYS A 103 -9.51 19.22 -6.70
C LYS A 103 -8.96 17.99 -6.02
N GLN A 104 -7.68 17.67 -6.26
CA GLN A 104 -7.01 16.61 -5.53
C GLN A 104 -6.92 16.97 -4.04
N MET A 105 -7.77 16.35 -3.23
CA MET A 105 -7.79 16.53 -1.79
C MET A 105 -6.81 15.58 -1.10
N GLU A 106 -6.07 16.11 -0.13
CA GLU A 106 -5.19 15.39 0.77
C GLU A 106 -5.59 15.63 2.24
N VAL A 107 -5.11 14.78 3.13
CA VAL A 107 -5.33 14.94 4.58
C VAL A 107 -4.03 15.39 5.23
N CYS A 108 -4.09 16.49 5.98
CA CYS A 108 -2.98 16.99 6.78
C CYS A 108 -2.55 15.95 7.84
N GLU A 109 -1.26 15.66 7.91
CA GLU A 109 -0.70 14.64 8.80
C GLU A 109 -0.61 15.07 10.28
N VAL A 110 -0.81 16.35 10.55
CA VAL A 110 -0.71 16.93 11.90
C VAL A 110 -2.08 17.01 12.56
N CYS A 111 -3.08 17.58 11.87
CA CYS A 111 -4.40 17.83 12.45
C CYS A 111 -5.55 17.04 11.79
N GLY A 112 -5.26 16.27 10.72
CA GLY A 112 -6.27 15.44 10.06
C GLY A 112 -7.40 16.20 9.38
N ALA A 113 -7.17 17.46 8.99
CA ALA A 113 -8.09 18.23 8.16
C ALA A 113 -7.84 17.95 6.68
N PHE A 114 -8.85 18.15 5.84
CA PHE A 114 -8.71 18.05 4.40
C PHE A 114 -8.12 19.33 3.83
N LEU A 115 -7.14 19.18 2.94
CA LEU A 115 -6.45 20.23 2.20
C LEU A 115 -6.60 19.93 0.71
N ILE A 116 -6.67 20.96 -0.12
CA ILE A 116 -6.68 20.79 -1.58
C ILE A 116 -5.26 21.08 -2.05
N VAL A 117 -4.66 20.13 -2.78
CA VAL A 117 -3.35 20.30 -3.38
C VAL A 117 -3.49 21.25 -4.57
N GLY A 118 -2.69 22.32 -4.59
CA GLY A 118 -2.77 23.35 -5.63
C GLY A 118 -3.73 24.50 -5.34
N ASP A 119 -4.32 24.55 -4.14
CA ASP A 119 -5.09 25.72 -3.69
C ASP A 119 -4.19 26.95 -3.47
N ALA A 120 -4.80 28.12 -3.32
CA ALA A 120 -4.08 29.37 -3.09
C ALA A 120 -3.17 29.25 -1.84
N GLN A 121 -1.90 29.64 -1.99
CA GLN A 121 -0.89 29.54 -0.93
C GLN A 121 -1.35 30.14 0.40
N GLN A 122 -2.07 31.28 0.35
CA GLN A 122 -2.62 31.93 1.54
C GLN A 122 -3.50 30.99 2.39
N ARG A 123 -4.31 30.11 1.76
CA ARG A 123 -5.17 29.18 2.50
C ARG A 123 -4.37 28.05 3.16
N ILE A 124 -3.29 27.61 2.50
CA ILE A 124 -2.36 26.63 3.05
C ILE A 124 -1.65 27.25 4.27
N ASP A 125 -1.23 28.51 4.17
CA ASP A 125 -0.58 29.22 5.26
C ASP A 125 -1.53 29.44 6.45
N ASP A 126 -2.79 29.84 6.19
CA ASP A 126 -3.83 29.96 7.23
C ASP A 126 -4.07 28.65 7.97
N HIS A 127 -3.99 27.52 7.26
CA HIS A 127 -4.07 26.19 7.86
C HIS A 127 -2.85 25.89 8.74
N LEU A 128 -1.64 26.09 8.23
CA LEU A 128 -0.39 25.79 8.95
C LEU A 128 -0.20 26.67 10.19
N MET A 129 -0.57 27.96 10.08
CA MET A 129 -0.58 28.91 11.19
C MET A 129 -1.84 28.82 12.06
N GLY A 130 -2.75 27.91 11.72
CA GLY A 130 -3.97 27.66 12.48
C GLY A 130 -3.68 27.12 13.88
N LYS A 131 -4.48 27.55 14.86
CA LYS A 131 -4.35 27.14 16.26
C LYS A 131 -4.40 25.61 16.45
N GLN A 132 -5.22 24.93 15.65
CA GLN A 132 -5.34 23.46 15.71
C GLN A 132 -4.07 22.79 15.19
N HIS A 133 -3.57 23.21 14.02
CA HIS A 133 -2.36 22.63 13.43
C HIS A 133 -1.15 22.84 14.34
N MET A 134 -0.90 24.08 14.76
CA MET A 134 0.20 24.40 15.68
C MET A 134 0.06 23.70 17.04
N GLY A 135 -1.17 23.57 17.56
CA GLY A 135 -1.44 22.89 18.83
C GLY A 135 -1.07 21.40 18.76
N PHE A 136 -1.53 20.70 17.73
CA PHE A 136 -1.20 19.29 17.54
C PHE A 136 0.28 19.07 17.19
N ALA A 137 0.92 19.99 16.46
CA ALA A 137 2.35 19.93 16.19
C ALA A 137 3.18 19.97 17.49
N ARG A 138 2.85 20.90 18.41
CA ARG A 138 3.52 21.00 19.71
C ARG A 138 3.25 19.79 20.60
N LEU A 139 2.01 19.29 20.62
CA LEU A 139 1.66 18.08 21.36
C LEU A 139 2.41 16.86 20.84
N LYS A 140 2.58 16.73 19.51
CA LYS A 140 3.34 15.65 18.89
C LYS A 140 4.81 15.70 19.30
N ALA A 141 5.44 16.87 19.21
CA ALA A 141 6.82 17.05 19.65
C ALA A 141 7.01 16.68 21.14
N ALA A 142 6.13 17.15 22.03
CA ALA A 142 6.21 16.81 23.45
C ALA A 142 6.01 15.31 23.74
N VAL A 143 5.09 14.66 23.02
CA VAL A 143 4.88 13.21 23.14
C VAL A 143 6.08 12.43 22.63
N ASP A 144 6.67 12.86 21.52
CA ASP A 144 7.86 12.23 20.94
C ASP A 144 9.05 12.34 21.89
N GLU A 145 9.29 13.51 22.49
CA GLU A 145 10.32 13.73 23.52
C GLU A 145 10.14 12.79 24.73
N VAL A 146 8.94 12.73 25.31
CA VAL A 146 8.65 11.84 26.44
C VAL A 146 8.81 10.36 26.04
N SER A 147 8.35 10.00 24.84
CA SER A 147 8.47 8.62 24.35
C SER A 147 9.92 8.20 24.13
N ALA A 148 10.78 9.13 23.68
CA ALA A 148 12.20 8.89 23.50
C ALA A 148 12.90 8.66 24.84
N LEU A 149 12.59 9.48 25.86
CA LEU A 149 13.11 9.29 27.22
C LEU A 149 12.68 7.95 27.81
N VAL A 150 11.41 7.58 27.65
CA VAL A 150 10.89 6.29 28.14
C VAL A 150 11.53 5.11 27.40
N LYS A 151 11.78 5.23 26.09
CA LYS A 151 12.49 4.19 25.32
C LYS A 151 13.93 4.06 25.79
N ALA A 152 14.67 5.15 25.93
CA ALA A 152 16.04 5.14 26.44
C ALA A 152 16.12 4.47 27.82
N ALA A 153 15.22 4.81 28.75
CA ALA A 153 15.17 4.19 30.07
C ALA A 153 14.79 2.69 30.02
N LYS A 154 13.93 2.29 29.09
CA LYS A 154 13.60 0.87 28.86
C LYS A 154 14.78 0.10 28.28
N ASP A 155 15.49 0.69 27.33
CA ASP A 155 16.64 0.07 26.67
C ASP A 155 17.80 -0.09 27.66
N GLU A 156 18.08 0.91 28.51
CA GLU A 156 19.05 0.78 29.61
C GLU A 156 18.65 -0.34 30.58
N ARG A 157 17.38 -0.41 30.96
CA ARG A 157 16.88 -1.46 31.87
C ARG A 157 16.95 -2.85 31.24
N GLN A 158 16.67 -2.96 29.94
CA GLN A 158 16.75 -4.22 29.20
C GLN A 158 18.20 -4.67 29.04
N TYR A 159 19.11 -3.75 28.72
CA TYR A 159 20.54 -4.01 28.62
C TYR A 159 21.12 -4.46 29.98
N GLY A 160 20.80 -3.76 31.07
CA GLY A 160 21.22 -4.14 32.42
C GLY A 160 20.68 -5.49 32.89
N ARG A 161 19.44 -5.85 32.50
CA ARG A 161 18.86 -7.17 32.81
C ARG A 161 19.50 -8.29 32.00
N SER A 162 19.82 -8.04 30.73
CA SER A 162 20.51 -9.00 29.86
C SER A 162 21.95 -9.26 30.31
N SER A 163 22.67 -8.20 30.69
CA SER A 163 24.05 -8.31 31.20
C SER A 163 24.09 -9.05 32.54
N SER A 164 23.19 -8.70 33.48
CA SER A 164 23.10 -9.38 34.78
C SER A 164 22.71 -10.86 34.65
N SER A 165 21.76 -11.19 33.77
CA SER A 165 21.38 -12.59 33.49
C SER A 165 22.55 -13.40 32.91
N THR A 166 23.36 -12.77 32.06
CA THR A 166 24.53 -13.41 31.45
C THR A 166 25.65 -13.63 32.47
N ASP A 167 25.89 -12.66 33.36
CA ASP A 167 26.88 -12.77 34.43
C ASP A 167 26.50 -13.85 35.46
N ASP A 168 25.24 -13.88 35.89
CA ASP A 168 24.71 -14.88 36.81
C ASP A 168 24.82 -16.30 36.23
N SER A 169 24.45 -16.48 34.95
CA SER A 169 24.61 -17.76 34.25
C SER A 169 26.08 -18.20 34.09
N ARG A 170 27.01 -17.25 33.93
CA ARG A 170 28.45 -17.56 33.90
C ARG A 170 28.94 -18.00 35.28
N ARG A 171 28.50 -17.32 36.34
CA ARG A 171 28.87 -17.60 37.72
C ARG A 171 28.35 -18.96 38.19
N ASP A 172 27.12 -19.32 37.82
CA ASP A 172 26.56 -20.64 38.12
C ASP A 172 27.32 -21.76 37.40
N LYS A 173 27.67 -21.58 36.11
CA LYS A 173 28.49 -22.55 35.37
C LYS A 173 29.88 -22.73 35.97
N GLU A 174 30.48 -21.67 36.51
CA GLU A 174 31.78 -21.76 37.17
C GLU A 174 31.69 -22.53 38.50
N ARG A 175 30.63 -22.25 39.28
CA ARG A 175 30.35 -22.96 40.54
C ARG A 175 30.09 -24.46 40.32
N ASP A 176 29.42 -24.82 39.24
CA ASP A 176 29.20 -26.23 38.87
C ASP A 176 30.50 -26.94 38.48
N ARG A 177 31.36 -26.29 37.70
CA ARG A 177 32.70 -26.82 37.37
C ARG A 177 33.57 -27.00 38.61
N GLU A 178 33.50 -26.09 39.57
CA GLU A 178 34.23 -26.20 40.83
C GLU A 178 33.74 -27.40 41.66
N ARG A 179 32.42 -27.62 41.75
CA ARG A 179 31.85 -28.81 42.38
C ARG A 179 32.32 -30.10 41.73
N GLU A 180 32.40 -30.12 40.40
CA GLU A 180 32.84 -31.30 39.65
C GLU A 180 34.31 -31.63 39.93
N ARG A 181 35.20 -30.62 39.90
CA ARG A 181 36.62 -30.77 40.26
C ARG A 181 36.80 -31.27 41.70
N ARG A 182 35.96 -30.80 42.63
CA ARG A 182 36.01 -31.26 44.02
C ARG A 182 35.63 -32.74 44.13
N ARG A 183 34.56 -33.17 43.45
CA ARG A 183 34.15 -34.58 43.39
C ARG A 183 35.22 -35.47 42.77
N GLU A 184 35.91 -34.98 41.75
CA GLU A 184 37.01 -35.73 41.11
C GLU A 184 38.18 -35.93 42.07
N ARG A 185 38.59 -34.86 42.78
CA ARG A 185 39.65 -34.94 43.79
C ARG A 185 39.28 -35.87 44.96
N ASP A 186 38.01 -35.90 45.35
CA ASP A 186 37.55 -36.80 46.42
C ASP A 186 37.59 -38.27 45.96
N ARG A 187 37.20 -38.55 44.70
CA ARG A 187 37.35 -39.90 44.10
C ARG A 187 38.81 -40.33 43.97
N GLU A 188 39.70 -39.41 43.62
CA GLU A 188 41.13 -39.70 43.52
C GLU A 188 41.72 -40.08 44.89
N ARG A 189 41.35 -39.34 45.95
CA ARG A 189 41.72 -39.70 47.32
C ARG A 189 41.17 -41.05 47.78
N GLU A 190 39.95 -41.41 47.37
CA GLU A 190 39.40 -42.73 47.67
C GLU A 190 40.19 -43.85 46.99
N ARG A 191 40.58 -43.66 45.71
CA ARG A 191 41.42 -44.61 44.99
C ARG A 191 42.82 -44.75 45.60
N GLU A 192 43.42 -43.67 46.08
CA GLU A 192 44.71 -43.74 46.78
C GLU A 192 44.61 -44.56 48.07
N LYS A 193 43.57 -44.30 48.88
CA LYS A 193 43.31 -45.08 50.10
C LYS A 193 43.07 -46.56 49.82
N GLU A 194 42.41 -46.88 48.72
CA GLU A 194 42.18 -48.27 48.31
C GLU A 194 43.50 -48.96 47.94
N ARG A 195 44.37 -48.29 47.16
CA ARG A 195 45.72 -48.78 46.83
C ARG A 195 46.61 -48.95 48.06
N GLU A 196 46.53 -48.06 49.04
CA GLU A 196 47.26 -48.22 50.30
C GLU A 196 46.81 -49.47 51.06
N ARG A 197 45.49 -49.71 51.16
CA ARG A 197 44.93 -50.91 51.80
C ARG A 197 45.34 -52.20 51.07
N GLU A 198 45.43 -52.19 49.75
CA GLU A 198 45.95 -53.34 48.99
C GLU A 198 47.41 -53.63 49.32
N ARG A 199 48.26 -52.59 49.37
CA ARG A 199 49.67 -52.73 49.75
C ARG A 199 49.87 -53.22 51.18
N GLU A 200 49.00 -52.82 52.11
CA GLU A 200 49.03 -53.33 53.48
C GLU A 200 48.69 -54.83 53.54
N LYS A 201 47.66 -55.27 52.79
CA LYS A 201 47.28 -56.69 52.71
C LYS A 201 48.38 -57.56 52.10
N ASP A 202 49.12 -57.05 51.13
CA ASP A 202 50.22 -57.81 50.51
C ASP A 202 51.40 -57.98 51.48
N LYS A 203 51.72 -56.96 52.28
CA LYS A 203 52.76 -57.07 53.33
C LYS A 203 52.37 -58.03 54.47
N GLU A 204 51.08 -58.19 54.73
CA GLU A 204 50.59 -59.10 55.76
C GLU A 204 50.67 -60.57 55.32
N LYS A 205 50.70 -60.85 54.01
CA LYS A 205 50.85 -62.21 53.44
C LYS A 205 52.29 -62.69 53.35
N GLU A 206 53.28 -61.80 53.48
CA GLU A 206 54.71 -62.15 53.48
C GLU A 206 55.30 -62.38 54.89
N ARG A 207 54.50 -62.28 55.94
CA ARG A 207 54.87 -62.63 57.33
C ARG A 207 54.30 -64.00 57.72
#